data_AF-K1T5P8-F1
#
_entry.id   AF-K1T5P8-F1
#
_cell.length_a   1.000
_cell.length_b   1.000
_cell.length_c   1.000
_cell.angle_alpha   90.00
_cell.angle_beta   90.00
_cell.angle_gamma   90.00
#
_symmetry.space_group_name_H-M   'P 1'
#
loop_
_entity.id
_entity.type
_entity.pdbx_description
1 polymer ?
#
loop_
_entity_poly.entity_id
_entity_poly.type
_entity_poly.pdbx_seq_one_letter_code
_entity_poly.pdbx_strand_id
1 'polypeptide(L)' 'MDAEISGYHVRITDMERSVCDAVKYRNKLGLDICAEVIRSYLKKPNRNLTRLQDYAKRLRVFNTLKNYLEIAIE' A
#
# COMPACT_ATOMS: atom_id res chain seq x y z
N MET A 1 5.37 6.99 -12.19
CA MET A 1 4.79 7.88 -13.22
C MET A 1 5.17 9.30 -12.86
N ASP A 2 5.53 10.12 -13.82
CA ASP A 2 5.75 11.55 -13.58
C ASP A 2 4.40 12.25 -13.68
N ALA A 3 4.10 13.12 -12.73
CA ALA A 3 2.91 13.94 -12.71
C ALA A 3 3.31 15.41 -12.55
N GLU A 4 2.60 16.29 -13.23
CA GLU A 4 2.78 17.73 -13.08
C GLU A 4 1.90 18.25 -11.94
N ILE A 5 2.54 18.79 -10.90
CA ILE A 5 1.87 19.41 -9.75
C ILE A 5 2.41 20.83 -9.62
N SER A 6 1.53 21.83 -9.80
CA SER A 6 1.89 23.25 -9.69
C SER A 6 3.11 23.66 -10.53
N GLY A 7 3.25 23.12 -11.74
CA GLY A 7 4.37 23.38 -12.66
C GLY A 7 5.63 22.55 -12.39
N TYR A 8 5.63 21.68 -11.37
CA TYR A 8 6.75 20.79 -11.06
C TYR A 8 6.49 19.37 -11.52
N HIS A 9 7.50 18.73 -12.10
CA HIS A 9 7.45 17.31 -12.45
C HIS A 9 7.82 16.47 -11.23
N VAL A 10 6.83 15.75 -10.69
CA VAL A 10 6.97 14.95 -9.47
C VAL A 10 6.80 13.48 -9.80
N ARG A 11 7.72 12.66 -9.29
CA ARG A 11 7.61 11.20 -9.39
C ARG A 11 6.55 10.69 -8.42
N ILE A 12 5.46 10.15 -8.96
CA ILE A 12 4.38 9.51 -8.22
C ILE A 12 4.46 7.99 -8.37
N THR A 13 4.36 7.31 -7.23
CA THR A 13 4.22 5.85 -7.15
C THR A 13 2.76 5.43 -7.29
N ASP A 14 2.52 4.23 -7.76
CA ASP A 14 1.17 3.68 -7.79
C ASP A 14 0.62 3.34 -6.39
N MET A 15 -0.66 2.94 -6.37
CA MET A 15 -1.38 2.62 -5.14
C MET A 15 -0.77 1.41 -4.42
N GLU A 16 -0.46 0.33 -5.15
CA GLU A 16 0.09 -0.90 -4.60
C GLU A 16 1.41 -0.65 -3.88
N ARG A 17 2.26 0.19 -4.49
CA ARG A 17 3.52 0.60 -3.88
C ARG A 17 3.28 1.39 -2.60
N SER A 18 2.34 2.33 -2.64
CA SER A 18 1.99 3.19 -1.50
C SER A 18 1.44 2.38 -0.31
N VAL A 19 0.60 1.36 -0.57
CA VAL A 19 0.12 0.42 0.46
C VAL A 19 1.27 -0.36 1.08
N CYS A 20 2.20 -0.86 0.26
CA CYS A 20 3.37 -1.57 0.77
C CYS A 20 4.26 -0.67 1.64
N ASP A 21 4.40 0.61 1.27
CA ASP A 21 5.15 1.58 2.07
C ASP A 21 4.45 1.87 3.41
N ALA A 22 3.11 1.95 3.45
CA ALA A 22 2.37 2.06 4.71
C ALA A 22 2.63 0.87 5.64
N VAL A 23 2.63 -0.37 5.12
CA VAL A 23 2.97 -1.57 5.90
C VAL A 23 4.43 -1.56 6.37
N LYS A 24 5.33 -1.11 5.50
CA LYS A 24 6.77 -1.03 5.81
C LYS A 24 7.04 -0.07 6.97
N TYR A 25 6.38 1.08 6.97
CA TYR A 25 6.58 2.14 7.95
C TYR A 25 5.48 2.20 9.03
N ARG A 26 4.71 1.13 9.20
CA ARG A 26 3.60 1.03 10.18
C ARG A 26 3.98 1.45 11.60
N ASN A 27 5.22 1.20 12.04
CA ASN A 27 5.68 1.57 13.37
C ASN A 27 5.87 3.10 13.53
N LYS A 28 6.09 3.81 12.42
CA LYS A 28 6.21 5.28 12.38
C LYS A 28 4.86 5.95 12.12
N LEU A 29 4.02 5.33 11.29
CA LEU A 29 2.71 5.86 10.92
C LEU A 29 1.64 5.62 11.99
N GLY A 30 1.69 4.48 12.68
CA GLY A 30 0.59 3.98 13.50
C GLY A 30 -0.08 2.76 12.85
N LEU A 31 -0.47 1.79 13.69
CA LEU A 31 -1.08 0.53 13.24
C LEU A 31 -2.50 0.75 12.71
N ASP A 32 -3.22 1.70 13.31
CA ASP A 32 -4.56 2.16 12.92
C ASP A 32 -4.56 2.76 11.51
N ILE A 33 -3.63 3.66 11.22
CA ILE A 33 -3.48 4.26 9.88
C ILE A 33 -3.12 3.18 8.86
N CYS A 34 -2.21 2.27 9.22
CA CYS A 34 -1.84 1.15 8.34
C CYS A 34 -3.05 0.25 8.01
N ALA A 35 -3.88 -0.07 9.01
CA ALA A 35 -5.09 -0.87 8.80
C ALA A 35 -6.10 -0.15 7.91
N GLU A 36 -6.28 1.16 8.10
CA GLU A 36 -7.20 1.97 7.29
C GLU A 36 -6.75 2.05 5.83
N VAL A 37 -5.46 2.23 5.57
CA VAL A 37 -4.89 2.23 4.21
C VAL A 37 -5.19 0.91 3.50
N ILE A 38 -5.00 -0.23 4.17
CA ILE A 38 -5.26 -1.55 3.59
C ILE A 38 -6.75 -1.73 3.31
N ARG A 39 -7.63 -1.41 4.27
CA ARG A 39 -9.09 -1.49 4.09
C ARG A 39 -9.57 -0.60 2.94
N SER A 40 -9.08 0.63 2.88
CA SER A 40 -9.40 1.59 1.82
C SER A 40 -8.96 1.08 0.46
N TYR A 41 -7.75 0.53 0.35
CA TYR A 41 -7.24 -0.08 -0.87
C TYR A 41 -8.08 -1.28 -1.29
N LEU A 42 -8.46 -2.16 -0.36
CA LEU A 42 -9.34 -3.29 -0.65
C LEU A 42 -10.71 -2.83 -1.16
N LYS A 43 -11.27 -1.72 -0.69
CA LYS A 43 -12.56 -1.22 -1.21
C LYS A 43 -12.48 -0.65 -2.64
N LYS A 44 -11.29 -0.42 -3.20
CA LYS A 44 -11.15 0.14 -4.55
C LYS A 44 -11.50 -0.91 -5.63
N PRO A 45 -12.33 -0.56 -6.62
CA PRO A 45 -12.71 -1.48 -7.70
C PRO A 45 -11.54 -1.81 -8.64
N ASN A 46 -10.60 -0.88 -8.84
CA ASN A 46 -9.46 -1.02 -9.75
C ASN A 46 -8.17 -1.47 -9.04
N ARG A 47 -8.29 -2.20 -7.93
CA ARG A 47 -7.14 -2.72 -7.18
C ARG A 47 -6.44 -3.85 -7.94
N ASN A 48 -5.11 -3.88 -7.96
CA ASN A 48 -4.35 -4.98 -8.55
C ASN A 48 -3.65 -5.80 -7.45
N LEU A 49 -4.28 -6.91 -7.05
CA LEU A 49 -3.76 -7.78 -5.98
C LEU A 49 -2.46 -8.49 -6.37
N THR A 50 -2.29 -8.86 -7.64
CA THR A 50 -1.05 -9.48 -8.15
C THR A 50 0.12 -8.51 -8.01
N ARG A 51 -0.04 -7.26 -8.45
CA ARG A 51 1.00 -6.24 -8.34
C ARG A 51 1.30 -5.89 -6.88
N LEU A 52 0.28 -5.82 -6.01
CA LEU A 52 0.46 -5.63 -4.58
C LEU A 52 1.33 -6.74 -3.98
N GLN A 53 1.03 -8.00 -4.31
CA GLN A 53 1.79 -9.14 -3.82
C GLN A 53 3.25 -9.11 -4.30
N ASP A 54 3.49 -8.77 -5.57
CA ASP A 54 4.84 -8.66 -6.12
C ASP A 54 5.66 -7.58 -5.43
N TYR A 55 5.06 -6.41 -5.20
CA TYR A 55 5.72 -5.33 -4.44
C TYR A 55 5.94 -5.71 -2.98
N ALA A 56 4.99 -6.36 -2.33
CA ALA A 56 5.12 -6.78 -0.95
C ALA A 56 6.27 -7.79 -0.76
N LYS A 57 6.46 -8.71 -1.71
CA LYS A 57 7.61 -9.63 -1.74
C LYS A 57 8.93 -8.88 -1.95
N ARG A 58 9.00 -8.03 -2.98
CA ARG A 58 10.21 -7.23 -3.29
C ARG A 58 10.62 -6.32 -2.14
N LEU A 59 9.65 -5.78 -1.40
CA LEU A 59 9.87 -4.89 -0.26
C LEU A 59 10.01 -5.62 1.07
N ARG A 60 9.91 -6.96 1.07
CA ARG A 60 10.01 -7.81 2.27
C ARG A 60 8.97 -7.48 3.34
N VAL A 61 7.78 -7.06 2.91
CA VAL A 61 6.63 -6.78 3.79
C VAL A 61 5.49 -7.79 3.60
N PHE A 62 5.68 -8.81 2.76
CA PHE A 62 4.66 -9.79 2.40
C PHE A 62 4.00 -10.45 3.61
N ASN A 63 4.78 -10.98 4.56
CA ASN A 63 4.22 -11.66 5.74
C ASN A 63 3.40 -10.71 6.61
N THR A 64 3.89 -9.48 6.81
CA THR A 64 3.15 -8.47 7.57
C THR A 64 1.85 -8.09 6.86
N LEU A 65 1.92 -7.80 5.55
CA LEU A 65 0.74 -7.46 4.76
C LEU A 65 -0.29 -8.59 4.78
N LYS A 66 0.15 -9.85 4.65
CA LYS A 66 -0.73 -11.02 4.70
C LYS A 66 -1.53 -11.07 6.01
N ASN A 67 -0.89 -10.89 7.16
CA ASN A 67 -1.58 -10.87 8.45
C ASN A 67 -2.64 -9.78 8.51
N TYR A 68 -2.34 -8.58 7.99
CA TYR A 68 -3.34 -7.50 7.92
C TYR A 68 -4.51 -7.81 6.98
N LEU A 69 -4.25 -8.49 5.86
CA LEU A 69 -5.29 -8.88 4.92
C LEU A 69 -6.22 -9.94 5.52
N GLU A 70 -5.68 -10.90 6.27
CA GLU A 70 -6.48 -11.91 6.98
C GLU A 70 -7.41 -11.23 8.00
N ILE A 71 -6.89 -10.31 8.83
CA ILE A 71 -7.69 -9.55 9.81
C ILE A 71 -8.72 -8.62 9.14
N ALA A 72 -8.45 -8.11 7.94
CA ALA A 72 -9.35 -7.19 7.25
C ALA A 72 -10.52 -7.88 6.53
N ILE A 73 -10.45 -9.19 6.34
CA ILE A 73 -11.47 -10.01 5.65
C ILE A 73 -12.39 -10.70 6.67
N GLU A 74 -11.91 -10.91 7.89
CA GLU A 74 -12.70 -11.34 9.05
C GLU A 74 -13.58 -10.20 9.61
#